data_AF-A0A9N9IKU7-F1
#
_entry.id   AF-A0A9N9IKU7-F1
#
_cell.length_a   1.000
_cell.length_b   1.000
_cell.length_c   1.000
_cell.angle_alpha   90.00
_cell.angle_beta   90.00
_cell.angle_gamma   90.00
#
_symmetry.space_group_name_H-M   'P 1'
#
loop_
_entity.id
_entity.type
_entity.pdbx_description
1 polymer ?
#
loop_
_entity_poly.entity_id
_entity_poly.type
_entity_poly.pdbx_seq_one_letter_code
_entity_poly.pdbx_strand_id
1 'polypeptide(L)'
;MAQGLASVSRQSCENILQKGPGHSVLIVVGGAGESLNARPGVYDLVLKKRLGFIKLAVRNGASLCPVFSFGENDIWEQADNPKGSNVWKFQKTLQNLSVGRPIEVKKIENPTTEDLLEVQKKYIDELYNIWNTYKDKYAKNR
;
A
#
# COMPACT_ATOMS: atom_id res chain seq x y z
N MET A 1 -13.96 -16.56 -14.64
CA MET A 1 -12.91 -16.37 -13.62
C MET A 1 -12.52 -14.89 -13.63
N ALA A 2 -12.74 -14.15 -12.54
CA ALA A 2 -12.11 -12.84 -12.38
C ALA A 2 -10.63 -13.09 -12.06
N GLN A 3 -9.70 -12.40 -12.72
CA GLN A 3 -8.25 -12.58 -12.57
C GLN A 3 -7.71 -12.06 -11.21
N GLY A 4 -8.44 -12.27 -10.11
CA GLY A 4 -8.13 -11.68 -8.80
C GLY A 4 -8.43 -10.18 -8.70
N LEU A 5 -9.03 -9.58 -9.73
CA LEU A 5 -9.40 -8.16 -9.77
C LEU A 5 -10.86 -7.98 -9.33
N ALA A 6 -11.10 -7.01 -8.45
CA ALA A 6 -12.42 -6.63 -7.97
C ALA A 6 -12.51 -5.11 -7.77
N SER A 7 -13.74 -4.59 -7.72
CA SER A 7 -13.99 -3.20 -7.33
C SER A 7 -13.43 -2.93 -5.92
N VAL A 8 -12.81 -1.76 -5.72
CA VAL A 8 -12.35 -1.27 -4.40
C VAL A 8 -13.49 -0.62 -3.59
N SER A 9 -14.74 -0.76 -4.03
CA SER A 9 -15.90 -0.31 -3.26
C SER A 9 -15.99 -1.04 -1.92
N ARG A 10 -16.48 -0.35 -0.88
CA ARG A 10 -16.68 -0.93 0.46
C ARG A 10 -17.41 -2.27 0.39
N GLN A 11 -18.53 -2.32 -0.35
CA GLN A 11 -19.34 -3.52 -0.48
C GLN A 11 -18.56 -4.69 -1.08
N SER A 12 -17.77 -4.43 -2.14
CA SER A 12 -16.96 -5.46 -2.79
C SER A 12 -15.90 -6.00 -1.83
N CYS A 13 -15.20 -5.13 -1.11
CA CYS A 13 -14.19 -5.56 -0.16
C CYS A 13 -14.81 -6.30 1.04
N GLU A 14 -15.94 -5.84 1.59
CA GLU A 14 -16.69 -6.53 2.65
C GLU A 14 -17.11 -7.93 2.19
N ASN A 15 -17.66 -8.04 0.98
CA ASN A 15 -18.06 -9.32 0.39
C ASN A 15 -16.89 -10.30 0.22
N ILE A 16 -15.67 -9.82 -0.03
CA ILE A 16 -14.48 -10.70 -0.14
C ILE A 16 -14.02 -11.14 1.24
N LEU A 17 -13.87 -10.20 2.19
CA LEU A 17 -13.37 -10.49 3.53
C LEU A 17 -14.32 -11.39 4.34
N GLN A 18 -15.63 -11.32 4.08
CA GLN A 18 -16.64 -12.11 4.80
C GLN A 18 -16.84 -13.53 4.27
N LYS A 19 -16.13 -13.95 3.21
CA LYS A 19 -16.19 -15.33 2.69
C LYS A 19 -15.56 -16.37 3.62
N GLY A 20 -14.88 -15.92 4.67
CA GLY A 20 -14.20 -16.79 5.64
C GLY A 20 -12.69 -16.88 5.40
N PRO A 21 -11.99 -17.75 6.15
CA PRO A 21 -10.53 -17.86 6.13
C PRO A 21 -9.97 -18.08 4.71
N GLY A 22 -8.78 -17.54 4.45
CA GLY A 22 -8.10 -17.66 3.15
C GLY A 22 -8.41 -16.54 2.14
N HIS A 23 -9.27 -15.59 2.49
CA HIS A 23 -9.60 -14.45 1.64
C HIS A 23 -8.89 -13.18 2.11
N SER A 24 -8.32 -12.43 1.17
CA SER A 24 -7.66 -11.15 1.42
C SER A 24 -7.98 -10.16 0.31
N VAL A 25 -7.77 -8.88 0.59
CA VAL A 25 -7.91 -7.80 -0.40
C VAL A 25 -6.63 -6.97 -0.38
N LEU A 26 -6.03 -6.76 -1.54
CA LEU A 26 -4.97 -5.79 -1.72
C LEU A 26 -5.58 -4.47 -2.21
N ILE A 27 -5.32 -3.39 -1.49
CA ILE A 27 -5.77 -2.04 -1.83
C ILE A 27 -4.53 -1.18 -2.07
N VAL A 28 -4.43 -0.61 -3.26
CA VAL A 28 -3.49 0.48 -3.51
C VAL A 28 -4.12 1.74 -2.92
N VAL A 29 -3.60 2.18 -1.77
CA VAL A 29 -4.20 3.27 -0.98
C VAL A 29 -3.95 4.64 -1.62
N GLY A 30 -2.96 4.73 -2.51
CA GLY A 30 -2.65 5.93 -3.28
C GLY A 30 -3.66 6.20 -4.40
N GLY A 31 -3.78 7.47 -4.77
CA GLY A 31 -4.57 7.92 -5.91
C GLY A 31 -3.93 9.11 -6.61
N ALA A 32 -4.73 9.89 -7.34
CA ALA A 32 -4.23 11.03 -8.12
C ALA A 32 -3.43 12.07 -7.29
N GLY A 33 -3.73 12.21 -5.99
CA GLY A 33 -3.02 13.16 -5.12
C GLY A 33 -1.55 12.80 -4.89
N GLU A 34 -1.23 11.53 -4.73
CA GLU A 34 0.15 11.03 -4.68
C GLU A 34 0.83 11.16 -6.05
N SER A 35 0.13 10.84 -7.15
CA SER A 35 0.68 10.94 -8.50
C SER A 35 1.03 12.37 -8.92
N LEU A 36 0.27 13.38 -8.44
CA LEU A 36 0.55 14.79 -8.73
C LEU A 36 1.82 15.32 -8.03
N ASN A 37 2.20 14.72 -6.91
CA ASN A 37 3.38 15.10 -6.14
C ASN A 37 4.59 14.17 -6.37
N ALA A 38 4.42 13.13 -7.19
CA ALA A 38 5.47 12.19 -7.54
C ALA A 38 6.59 12.91 -8.30
N ARG A 39 7.76 13.00 -7.67
CA ARG A 39 8.99 13.54 -8.25
C ARG A 39 10.14 12.61 -7.86
N PRO A 40 11.17 12.46 -8.70
CA PRO A 40 12.35 11.69 -8.34
C PRO A 40 12.90 12.10 -6.97
N GLY A 41 13.24 11.12 -6.13
CA GLY A 41 13.74 11.34 -4.76
C GLY A 41 12.69 11.75 -3.70
N VAL A 42 11.46 12.11 -4.08
CA VAL A 42 10.39 12.50 -3.14
C VAL A 42 9.45 11.31 -2.88
N TYR A 43 9.11 11.05 -1.62
CA TYR A 43 8.27 9.92 -1.20
C TYR A 43 7.13 10.37 -0.26
N ASP A 44 6.27 11.27 -0.73
CA ASP A 44 5.14 11.79 0.03
C ASP A 44 3.88 10.92 -0.12
N LEU A 45 3.42 10.35 0.99
CA LEU A 45 2.20 9.52 1.04
C LEU A 45 1.04 10.30 1.67
N VAL A 46 -0.13 10.31 1.02
CA VAL A 46 -1.34 10.98 1.56
C VAL A 46 -2.16 10.00 2.42
N LEU A 47 -1.59 9.56 3.55
CA LEU A 47 -2.25 8.59 4.43
C LEU A 47 -3.03 9.23 5.59
N LYS A 48 -2.62 10.40 6.07
CA LYS A 48 -3.20 11.05 7.27
C LYS A 48 -4.71 11.27 7.17
N LYS A 49 -5.23 11.53 5.97
CA LYS A 49 -6.65 11.78 5.70
C LYS A 49 -7.42 10.53 5.22
N ARG A 50 -6.74 9.39 5.01
CA ARG A 50 -7.32 8.18 4.40
C ARG A 50 -7.61 7.12 5.46
N LEU A 51 -8.82 7.14 6.01
CA LEU A 51 -9.25 6.17 7.04
C LEU A 51 -10.16 5.04 6.49
N GLY A 52 -10.56 5.09 5.22
CA GLY A 52 -11.55 4.16 4.66
C GLY A 52 -11.15 2.69 4.71
N PHE A 53 -9.92 2.37 4.29
CA PHE A 53 -9.40 0.99 4.32
C PHE A 53 -9.16 0.49 5.75
N ILE A 54 -8.80 1.40 6.67
CA ILE A 54 -8.64 1.10 8.09
C ILE A 54 -10.00 0.77 8.70
N LYS A 55 -11.01 1.60 8.43
CA LYS A 55 -12.39 1.36 8.88
C LYS A 55 -12.93 0.02 8.36
N LEU A 56 -12.61 -0.31 7.11
CA LEU A 56 -12.95 -1.62 6.53
C LEU A 56 -12.28 -2.77 7.28
N ALA A 57 -10.98 -2.67 7.56
CA ALA A 57 -10.23 -3.68 8.31
C ALA A 57 -10.78 -3.86 9.73
N VAL A 58 -11.01 -2.75 10.46
CA VAL A 58 -11.57 -2.75 11.81
C VAL A 58 -12.97 -3.36 11.86
N ARG A 59 -13.85 -3.05 10.89
CA ARG A 59 -15.20 -3.64 10.85
C ARG A 59 -15.21 -5.15 10.58
N ASN A 60 -14.21 -5.64 9.86
CA ASN A 60 -14.13 -7.05 9.48
C ASN A 60 -13.17 -7.87 10.37
N GLY A 61 -12.39 -7.23 11.25
CA GLY A 61 -11.34 -7.89 12.02
C GLY A 61 -10.20 -8.42 11.14
N ALA A 62 -9.94 -7.76 10.01
CA ALA A 62 -8.89 -8.15 9.09
C ALA A 62 -7.57 -7.47 9.48
N SER A 63 -6.49 -8.25 9.61
CA SER A 63 -5.16 -7.69 9.84
C SER A 63 -4.72 -6.82 8.66
N LEU A 64 -4.03 -5.72 8.96
CA LEU A 64 -3.48 -4.82 7.94
C LEU A 64 -2.01 -5.16 7.71
N CYS A 65 -1.65 -5.49 6.47
CA CYS A 65 -0.27 -5.68 6.06
C CYS A 65 0.18 -4.47 5.22
N PRO A 66 0.97 -3.54 5.78
CA PRO A 66 1.51 -2.43 5.01
C PRO A 66 2.53 -2.94 3.98
N VAL A 67 2.45 -2.40 2.78
CA VAL A 67 3.35 -2.72 1.67
C VAL A 67 3.85 -1.41 1.08
N PHE A 68 5.16 -1.32 0.85
CA PHE A 68 5.81 -0.16 0.26
C PHE A 68 6.66 -0.59 -0.94
N SER A 69 6.52 0.10 -2.06
CA SER A 69 7.34 -0.09 -3.26
C SER A 69 8.35 1.04 -3.37
N PHE A 70 9.61 0.71 -3.63
CA PHE A 70 10.69 1.69 -3.84
C PHE A 70 10.93 1.91 -5.34
N GLY A 71 11.36 3.13 -5.70
CA GLY A 71 11.72 3.49 -7.08
C GLY A 71 10.54 3.86 -7.98
N GLU A 72 9.29 3.77 -7.51
CA GLU A 72 8.08 4.09 -8.30
C GLU A 72 8.07 5.53 -8.85
N ASN A 73 8.69 6.47 -8.14
CA ASN A 73 8.74 7.86 -8.57
C ASN A 73 9.89 8.15 -9.56
N ASP A 74 10.79 7.18 -9.78
CA ASP A 74 11.95 7.33 -10.65
C ASP A 74 11.67 6.75 -12.07
N ILE A 75 10.45 6.28 -12.37
CA ILE A 75 10.18 5.47 -13.57
C ILE A 75 10.02 6.25 -14.87
N TRP A 76 9.42 7.46 -14.91
CA TRP A 76 9.07 8.13 -16.17
C TRP A 76 10.07 9.27 -16.48
N GLU A 77 10.53 9.52 -17.72
CA GLU A 77 9.90 9.51 -19.06
C GLU A 77 9.83 8.15 -19.80
N GLN A 78 8.72 7.82 -20.49
CA GLN A 78 8.51 6.51 -21.16
C GLN A 78 8.78 6.52 -22.68
N ALA A 79 9.60 5.56 -23.14
CA ALA A 79 9.74 5.08 -24.53
C ALA A 79 10.07 3.57 -24.55
N ASP A 80 9.93 2.90 -25.71
CA ASP A 80 9.97 1.42 -25.91
C ASP A 80 11.13 0.66 -25.22
N ASN A 81 10.84 -0.56 -24.71
CA ASN A 81 11.73 -1.33 -23.83
C ASN A 81 11.93 -2.82 -24.21
N PRO A 82 12.89 -3.15 -25.09
CA PRO A 82 13.27 -4.54 -25.37
C PRO A 82 14.11 -5.18 -24.23
N LYS A 83 14.05 -6.52 -24.11
CA LYS A 83 14.77 -7.30 -23.08
C LYS A 83 16.27 -7.01 -23.08
N GLY A 84 16.80 -6.63 -21.92
CA GLY A 84 18.22 -6.28 -21.73
C GLY A 84 18.53 -4.78 -21.81
N SER A 85 17.56 -3.96 -22.24
CA SER A 85 17.70 -2.50 -22.19
C SER A 85 17.82 -2.00 -20.74
N ASN A 86 18.31 -0.78 -20.57
CA ASN A 86 18.40 -0.15 -19.26
C ASN A 86 17.01 0.06 -18.62
N VAL A 87 15.95 0.23 -19.42
CA VAL A 87 14.55 0.31 -18.95
C VAL A 87 14.06 -1.05 -18.43
N TRP A 88 14.51 -2.17 -19.02
CA TRP A 88 14.23 -3.53 -18.52
C TRP A 88 14.93 -3.80 -17.18
N LYS A 89 16.17 -3.34 -17.03
CA LYS A 89 16.89 -3.40 -15.74
C LYS A 89 16.22 -2.51 -14.69
N PHE A 90 15.71 -1.35 -15.10
CA PHE A 90 15.00 -0.39 -14.27
C PHE A 90 13.63 -0.92 -13.80
N GLN A 91 12.83 -1.56 -14.67
CA GLN A 91 11.61 -2.30 -14.28
C GLN A 91 11.91 -3.38 -13.22
N LYS A 92 13.08 -4.02 -13.29
CA LYS A 92 13.53 -4.98 -12.30
C LYS A 92 13.88 -4.32 -10.95
N THR A 93 14.24 -3.04 -10.94
CA THR A 93 14.47 -2.25 -9.72
C THR A 93 13.16 -1.90 -9.02
N LEU A 94 12.05 -1.77 -9.76
CA LEU A 94 10.69 -1.55 -9.24
C LEU A 94 10.06 -2.78 -8.60
N GLN A 95 10.64 -3.96 -8.81
CA GLN A 95 10.20 -5.19 -8.14
C GLN A 95 10.57 -5.24 -6.66
N ASN A 96 11.21 -4.21 -6.10
CA ASN A 96 11.63 -4.17 -4.70
C ASN A 96 10.45 -3.83 -3.76
N LEU A 97 9.42 -4.66 -3.82
CA LEU A 97 8.28 -4.63 -2.91
C LEU A 97 8.72 -5.07 -1.52
N SER A 98 8.54 -4.19 -0.53
CA SER A 98 8.84 -4.48 0.86
C SER A 98 7.54 -4.59 1.64
N VAL A 99 7.36 -5.71 2.33
CA VAL A 99 6.18 -6.02 3.13
C VAL A 99 6.52 -5.83 4.61
N GLY A 100 5.69 -5.07 5.32
CA GLY A 100 5.82 -4.87 6.76
C GLY A 100 5.15 -5.98 7.56
N ARG A 101 5.29 -5.88 8.88
CA ARG A 101 4.65 -6.82 9.81
C ARG A 101 3.13 -6.67 9.77
N PRO A 102 2.38 -7.78 9.88
CA PRO A 102 0.93 -7.71 10.05
C PRO A 102 0.55 -6.92 11.29
N ILE A 103 -0.41 -6.01 11.15
CA ILE A 103 -1.01 -5.26 12.24
C ILE A 103 -2.33 -5.94 12.57
N GLU A 104 -2.38 -6.60 13.71
CA GLU A 104 -3.59 -7.23 14.21
C GLU A 104 -4.64 -6.17 14.59
N VAL A 105 -5.86 -6.37 14.11
CA VAL A 105 -6.97 -5.42 14.28
C VAL A 105 -8.12 -6.10 15.01
N LYS A 106 -8.58 -5.49 16.11
CA LYS A 106 -9.78 -5.95 16.82
C LYS A 106 -11.02 -5.59 16.01
N LYS A 107 -11.94 -6.55 15.86
CA LYS A 107 -13.21 -6.31 15.17
C LYS A 107 -14.11 -5.37 15.99
N ILE A 108 -14.49 -4.24 15.42
CA ILE A 108 -15.44 -3.28 16.01
C ILE A 108 -16.48 -2.93 14.95
N GLU A 109 -17.75 -3.20 15.22
CA GLU A 109 -18.82 -2.99 14.25
C GLU A 109 -19.00 -1.50 13.90
N ASN A 110 -19.00 -0.64 14.92
CA ASN A 110 -19.14 0.80 14.78
C ASN A 110 -17.94 1.51 15.43
N PRO A 111 -16.77 1.52 14.76
CA PRO A 111 -15.56 2.10 15.33
C PRO A 111 -15.67 3.63 15.41
N THR A 112 -15.17 4.17 16.52
CA THR A 112 -14.99 5.61 16.73
C THR A 112 -13.82 6.14 15.91
N THR A 113 -13.67 7.46 15.82
CA THR A 113 -12.53 8.05 15.13
C THR A 113 -11.22 7.70 15.83
N GLU A 114 -11.23 7.66 17.16
CA GLU A 114 -10.10 7.32 18.02
C GLU A 114 -9.62 5.88 17.75
N ASP A 115 -10.55 4.92 17.62
CA ASP A 115 -10.23 3.53 17.25
C ASP A 115 -9.50 3.48 15.90
N LEU A 116 -9.96 4.26 14.92
CA LEU A 116 -9.36 4.30 13.58
C LEU A 116 -7.98 4.96 13.60
N LEU A 117 -7.81 6.03 14.38
CA LEU A 117 -6.54 6.75 14.49
C LEU A 117 -5.48 5.92 15.21
N GLU A 118 -5.85 5.09 16.19
CA GLU A 118 -4.92 4.17 16.84
C GLU A 118 -4.35 3.16 15.84
N VAL A 119 -5.20 2.55 15.03
CA VAL A 119 -4.77 1.60 13.98
C VAL A 119 -4.01 2.31 12.87
N GLN A 120 -4.43 3.52 12.48
CA GLN A 120 -3.71 4.35 11.49
C GLN A 120 -2.28 4.64 11.95
N LYS A 121 -2.11 5.00 13.22
CA LYS A 121 -0.78 5.27 13.79
C LYS A 121 0.13 4.06 13.64
N LYS A 122 -0.34 2.86 14.04
CA LYS A 122 0.42 1.60 13.88
C LYS A 122 0.78 1.33 12.41
N TYR A 123 -0.15 1.61 11.50
CA TYR A 123 0.08 1.45 10.05
C TYR A 123 1.16 2.39 9.52
N ILE A 124 1.12 3.66 9.92
CA ILE A 124 2.12 4.67 9.53
C ILE A 124 3.48 4.34 10.14
N ASP A 125 3.52 3.98 11.43
CA ASP A 125 4.76 3.62 12.12
C ASP A 125 5.44 2.43 11.43
N GLU A 126 4.67 1.43 10.99
CA GLU A 126 5.23 0.29 10.26
C GLU A 126 5.70 0.65 8.84
N LEU A 127 5.01 1.55 8.14
CA LEU A 127 5.53 2.09 6.87
C LEU A 127 6.87 2.82 7.07
N TYR A 128 7.01 3.60 8.14
CA TYR A 128 8.29 4.20 8.50
C TYR A 128 9.35 3.15 8.83
N ASN A 129 8.99 2.04 9.48
CA ASN A 129 9.91 0.93 9.72
C ASN A 129 10.41 0.33 8.40
N ILE A 130 9.51 0.05 7.46
CA ILE A 130 9.88 -0.44 6.12
C ILE A 130 10.81 0.55 5.42
N TRP A 131 10.43 1.83 5.40
CA TRP A 131 11.25 2.89 4.82
C TRP A 131 12.64 2.92 5.44
N ASN A 132 12.75 3.02 6.75
CA ASN A 132 14.02 3.10 7.47
C ASN A 132 14.91 1.87 7.27
N THR A 133 14.31 0.70 7.09
CA THR A 133 15.04 -0.55 6.87
C THR A 133 15.67 -0.63 5.48
N TYR A 134 14.98 -0.11 4.46
CA TYR A 134 15.33 -0.39 3.07
C TYR A 134 15.74 0.84 2.24
N LYS A 135 15.53 2.06 2.75
CA LYS A 135 15.85 3.31 2.05
C LYS A 135 17.32 3.41 1.59
N ASP A 136 18.28 2.94 2.39
CA ASP A 136 19.71 2.95 2.02
C ASP A 136 20.04 1.96 0.90
N LYS A 137 19.24 0.91 0.77
CA LYS A 137 19.42 -0.13 -0.24
C LYS A 137 18.77 0.24 -1.57
N TYR A 138 17.53 0.74 -1.51
CA TYR A 138 16.67 0.90 -2.70
C TYR A 138 16.36 2.34 -3.08
N ALA A 139 16.57 3.32 -2.19
CA ALA A 139 16.37 4.74 -2.48
C ALA A 139 17.70 5.50 -2.26
N LYS A 140 18.73 5.16 -3.04
CA LYS A 140 20.08 5.74 -2.89
C LYS A 140 20.19 7.20 -3.31
N ASN A 141 19.27 7.67 -4.16
CA ASN A 141 19.25 9.02 -4.74
C ASN A 141 18.22 9.94 -4.09
N ARG A 142 17.91 9.71 -2.81
CA ARG A 142 16.94 10.47 -2.02
C ARG A 142 17.57 11.69 -1.33
#